data_AF-A0A9P6IDD2-F1
#
_entry.id   AF-A0A9P6IDD2-F1
#
_cell.length_a   1.000
_cell.length_b   1.000
_cell.length_c   1.000
_cell.angle_alpha   90.00
_cell.angle_beta   90.00
_cell.angle_gamma   90.00
#
_symmetry.space_group_name_H-M   'P 1'
#
loop_
_entity.id
_entity.type
_entity.pdbx_description
1 polymer ?
#
loop_
_entity_poly.entity_id
_entity_poly.type
_entity_poly.pdbx_seq_one_letter_code
_entity_poly.pdbx_strand_id
1 'polypeptide(L)'
;MKGVRAAIGGALAALISQVQANSDIVTLFTNGDAYIQEASATLVLPKLPSSISGDVAIWSAIMMENEASFLQGVTSNSPSGSYCGDSGKNWCNFAYTLVGSNPTVGDAVTASPGSEIKTHYKLNPSTQLWDQNVYVDGKLLSTVSTSKGQHGNIFYISIECASGGCAQHPAHSWKDVSVVLSKADQSFKHSGNWDHGATGGAMSTTDGGKTWNFGTINVPAQKAQ
;
A
#
# COMPACT_ATOMS: atom_id res chain seq x y z
N MET A 1 26.93 61.32 19.19
CA MET A 1 25.81 61.57 18.25
C MET A 1 26.05 60.75 16.98
N LYS A 2 25.02 60.01 16.53
CA LYS A 2 24.90 59.19 15.29
C LYS A 2 25.83 57.95 15.28
N GLY A 3 25.39 56.70 15.34
CA GLY A 3 24.09 56.08 15.12
C GLY A 3 23.92 55.65 13.67
N VAL A 4 24.27 54.39 13.34
CA VAL A 4 23.68 53.61 12.24
C VAL A 4 23.69 52.12 12.65
N ARG A 5 22.53 51.47 12.51
CA ARG A 5 22.21 50.08 12.85
C ARG A 5 22.27 49.18 11.60
N ALA A 6 22.34 47.87 11.87
CA ALA A 6 21.84 46.72 11.09
C ALA A 6 22.67 46.29 9.86
N ALA A 7 22.78 45.00 9.51
CA ALA A 7 21.85 43.90 9.77
C ALA A 7 22.58 42.56 10.04
N ILE A 8 22.08 41.84 11.05
CA ILE A 8 22.30 40.39 11.21
C ILE A 8 21.32 39.73 10.23
N GLY A 9 21.83 39.26 9.10
CA GLY A 9 21.06 38.45 8.15
C GLY A 9 20.91 37.03 8.70
N GLY A 10 19.91 36.81 9.56
CA GLY A 10 19.48 35.48 9.95
C GLY A 10 18.79 34.82 8.75
N ALA A 11 19.47 33.86 8.11
CA ALA A 11 18.80 32.93 7.22
C ALA A 11 17.91 32.02 8.09
N LEU A 12 16.62 32.36 8.19
CA LEU A 12 15.61 31.45 8.70
C LEU A 12 15.41 30.37 7.63
N ALA A 13 16.26 29.34 7.63
CA ALA A 13 15.99 28.13 6.88
C ALA A 13 14.72 27.53 7.47
N ALA A 14 13.60 27.71 6.77
CA ALA A 14 12.40 26.94 7.05
C ALA A 14 12.77 25.47 6.82
N LEU A 15 12.95 24.73 7.91
CA LEU A 15 12.96 23.28 7.91
C LEU A 15 11.57 22.84 7.43
N ILE A 16 11.41 22.66 6.12
CA ILE A 16 10.24 21.98 5.57
C ILE A 16 10.35 20.55 6.09
N SER A 17 9.57 20.25 7.13
CA SER A 17 9.47 18.91 7.69
C SER A 17 9.11 17.92 6.58
N GLN A 18 9.83 16.80 6.51
CA GLN A 18 9.44 15.64 5.74
C GLN A 18 8.16 15.08 6.38
N VAL A 19 6.99 15.42 5.85
CA VAL A 19 5.72 14.90 6.39
C VAL A 19 5.46 13.56 5.72
N GLN A 20 5.88 12.48 6.37
CA GLN A 20 5.35 11.16 6.06
C GLN A 20 3.89 11.11 6.50
N ALA A 21 3.01 10.55 5.66
CA ALA A 21 1.58 10.47 5.93
C ALA A 21 0.97 9.23 5.27
N ASN A 22 -0.04 8.65 5.89
CA ASN A 22 -0.70 7.42 5.43
C ASN A 22 -2.22 7.57 5.58
N SER A 23 -2.96 7.31 4.52
CA SER A 23 -4.43 7.28 4.56
C SER A 23 -4.92 5.88 4.22
N ASP A 24 -5.20 5.12 5.27
CA ASP A 24 -5.72 3.76 5.17
C ASP A 24 -7.18 3.80 4.71
N ILE A 25 -7.39 3.38 3.47
CA ILE A 25 -8.71 3.33 2.84
C ILE A 25 -9.50 2.11 3.29
N VAL A 26 -8.77 1.00 3.50
CA VAL A 26 -9.29 -0.25 4.03
C VAL A 26 -8.38 -0.68 5.16
N THR A 27 -8.96 -0.94 6.32
CA THR A 27 -8.30 -1.61 7.45
C THR A 27 -9.24 -2.65 8.01
N LEU A 28 -8.82 -3.92 8.00
CA LEU A 28 -9.66 -5.03 8.43
C LEU A 28 -8.88 -5.93 9.36
N PHE A 29 -9.49 -6.20 10.51
CA PHE A 29 -8.90 -6.97 11.58
C PHE A 29 -9.53 -8.34 11.63
N THR A 30 -8.71 -9.38 11.74
CA THR A 30 -9.20 -10.68 12.20
C THR A 30 -9.49 -10.63 13.69
N ASN A 31 -10.38 -11.50 14.15
CA ASN A 31 -10.77 -11.60 15.55
C ASN A 31 -10.50 -13.02 16.10
N GLY A 32 -10.15 -13.08 17.38
CA GLY A 32 -9.78 -14.34 18.06
C GLY A 32 -8.59 -15.03 17.41
N ASP A 33 -8.72 -16.34 17.17
CA ASP A 33 -7.65 -17.18 16.58
C ASP A 33 -7.65 -17.20 15.04
N ALA A 34 -8.50 -16.38 14.39
CA ALA A 34 -8.52 -16.29 12.94
C ALA A 34 -7.33 -15.47 12.45
N TYR A 35 -6.72 -15.92 11.35
CA TYR A 35 -5.63 -15.21 10.68
C TYR A 35 -5.78 -15.34 9.17
N ILE A 36 -5.15 -14.44 8.42
CA ILE A 36 -5.19 -14.42 6.96
C ILE A 36 -4.31 -15.56 6.42
N GLN A 37 -4.82 -16.34 5.48
CA GLN A 37 -4.06 -17.39 4.76
C GLN A 37 -3.72 -16.99 3.34
N GLU A 38 -4.58 -16.22 2.71
CA GLU A 38 -4.42 -15.79 1.33
C GLU A 38 -5.12 -14.44 1.14
N ALA A 39 -4.52 -13.54 0.39
CA ALA A 39 -5.17 -12.31 -0.02
C ALA A 39 -4.76 -11.93 -1.44
N SER A 40 -5.63 -11.23 -2.15
CA SER A 40 -5.27 -10.52 -3.37
C SER A 40 -5.98 -9.19 -3.46
N ALA A 41 -5.33 -8.24 -4.15
CA ALA A 41 -5.93 -6.98 -4.54
C ALA A 41 -5.36 -6.54 -5.90
N THR A 42 -6.24 -6.08 -6.80
CA THR A 42 -5.85 -5.57 -8.11
C THR A 42 -6.08 -4.08 -8.17
N LEU A 43 -5.00 -3.30 -8.25
CA LEU A 43 -5.04 -1.87 -8.52
C LEU A 43 -5.13 -1.63 -10.03
N VAL A 44 -6.07 -0.79 -10.45
CA VAL A 44 -6.03 -0.20 -11.80
C VAL A 44 -5.21 1.07 -11.72
N LEU A 45 -4.06 1.10 -12.40
CA LEU A 45 -3.13 2.21 -12.29
C LEU A 45 -3.78 3.52 -12.70
N PRO A 46 -3.76 4.54 -11.83
CA PRO A 46 -4.29 5.82 -12.21
C PRO A 46 -3.35 6.56 -13.16
N LYS A 47 -3.79 7.74 -13.61
CA LYS A 47 -2.88 8.73 -14.21
C LYS A 47 -1.70 8.99 -13.28
N LEU A 48 -0.56 9.38 -13.85
CA LEU A 48 0.58 9.83 -13.05
C LEU A 48 0.20 11.08 -12.24
N PRO A 49 0.82 11.31 -11.08
CA PRO A 49 0.63 12.56 -10.34
C PRO A 49 1.03 13.75 -11.20
N SER A 50 0.27 14.85 -11.12
CA SER A 50 0.46 16.03 -11.99
C SER A 50 1.80 16.74 -11.81
N SER A 51 2.39 16.62 -10.62
CA SER A 51 3.70 17.19 -10.27
C SER A 51 4.33 16.35 -9.18
N ILE A 52 5.31 15.53 -9.54
CA ILE A 52 5.94 14.60 -8.61
C ILE A 52 7.07 15.34 -7.88
N SER A 53 6.84 15.69 -6.62
CA SER A 53 7.78 16.44 -5.75
C SER A 53 8.21 15.66 -4.51
N GLY A 54 7.65 14.47 -4.32
CA GLY A 54 7.93 13.54 -3.22
C GLY A 54 7.59 12.11 -3.66
N ASP A 55 7.76 11.16 -2.75
CA ASP A 55 7.49 9.75 -3.01
C ASP A 55 6.05 9.41 -2.65
N VAL A 56 5.21 9.21 -3.67
CA VAL A 56 3.84 8.75 -3.49
C VAL A 56 3.77 7.25 -3.70
N ALA A 57 3.11 6.55 -2.78
CA ALA A 57 2.81 5.14 -2.93
C ALA A 57 1.32 4.85 -2.78
N ILE A 58 0.88 3.80 -3.46
CA ILE A 58 -0.42 3.15 -3.37
C ILE A 58 -0.12 1.68 -3.10
N TRP A 59 -0.69 1.11 -2.04
CA TRP A 59 -0.34 -0.25 -1.65
C TRP A 59 -1.51 -1.02 -1.04
N SER A 60 -1.41 -2.34 -1.17
CA SER A 60 -2.15 -3.27 -0.30
C SER A 60 -1.14 -3.91 0.66
N ALA A 61 -1.58 -4.32 1.85
CA ALA A 61 -0.69 -4.92 2.82
C ALA A 61 -1.33 -6.01 3.67
N ILE A 62 -0.48 -6.85 4.25
CA ILE A 62 -0.80 -7.70 5.40
C ILE A 62 0.18 -7.36 6.52
N MET A 63 -0.32 -6.88 7.66
CA MET A 63 0.46 -6.74 8.89
C MET A 63 0.46 -8.06 9.65
N MET A 64 1.63 -8.44 10.15
CA MET A 64 1.80 -9.63 10.96
C MET A 64 1.42 -9.38 12.42
N GLU A 65 1.06 -10.43 13.14
CA GLU A 65 0.66 -10.38 14.56
C GLU A 65 1.70 -9.74 15.50
N ASN A 66 2.97 -9.68 15.08
CA ASN A 66 4.03 -9.03 15.86
C ASN A 66 4.06 -7.50 15.71
N GLU A 67 3.21 -6.92 14.86
CA GLU A 67 3.09 -5.48 14.55
C GLU A 67 4.40 -4.79 14.12
N ALA A 68 5.41 -5.59 13.78
CA ALA A 68 6.74 -5.14 13.36
C ALA A 68 7.12 -5.69 11.98
N SER A 69 6.36 -6.65 11.46
CA SER A 69 6.54 -7.19 10.13
C SER A 69 5.30 -6.95 9.28
N PHE A 70 5.49 -6.66 8.00
CA PHE A 70 4.39 -6.57 7.04
C PHE A 70 4.84 -6.96 5.63
N LEU A 71 3.88 -7.41 4.83
CA LEU A 71 4.01 -7.63 3.38
C LEU A 71 3.24 -6.51 2.68
N GLN A 72 3.79 -5.95 1.61
CA GLN A 72 3.20 -4.85 0.86
C GLN A 72 3.44 -4.98 -0.63
N GLY A 73 2.35 -4.97 -1.41
CA GLY A 73 2.40 -4.81 -2.85
C GLY A 73 2.38 -3.33 -3.15
N VAL A 74 3.51 -2.79 -3.58
CA VAL A 74 3.71 -1.34 -3.69
C VAL A 74 3.65 -0.93 -5.14
N THR A 75 2.89 0.13 -5.40
CA THR A 75 2.90 0.93 -6.61
C THR A 75 3.33 2.34 -6.23
N SER A 76 4.49 2.79 -6.69
CA SER A 76 5.08 4.07 -6.28
C SER A 76 5.48 4.93 -7.46
N ASN A 77 5.56 6.24 -7.23
CA ASN A 77 6.09 7.19 -8.19
C ASN A 77 6.76 8.35 -7.43
N SER A 78 7.97 8.70 -7.86
CA SER A 78 8.79 9.71 -7.20
C SER A 78 9.75 10.36 -8.20
N PRO A 79 10.41 11.49 -7.85
CA PRO A 79 11.34 12.15 -8.77
C PRO A 79 12.54 11.28 -9.16
N SER A 80 12.94 10.32 -8.32
CA SER A 80 14.00 9.35 -8.64
C SER A 80 13.49 8.17 -9.47
N GLY A 81 12.17 7.98 -9.60
CA GLY A 81 11.55 6.77 -10.17
C GLY A 81 11.49 5.60 -9.18
N SER A 82 11.60 5.88 -7.88
CA SER A 82 11.54 4.91 -6.79
C SER A 82 12.55 3.77 -7.00
N TYR A 83 12.12 2.51 -7.03
CA TYR A 83 13.02 1.37 -7.28
C TYR A 83 13.30 1.13 -8.78
N CYS A 84 12.58 1.79 -9.68
CA CYS A 84 12.67 1.57 -11.12
C CYS A 84 13.62 2.54 -11.82
N GLY A 85 14.01 3.65 -11.17
CA GLY A 85 14.99 4.59 -11.71
C GLY A 85 14.53 5.36 -12.96
N ASP A 86 13.23 5.42 -13.24
CA ASP A 86 12.68 5.99 -14.47
C ASP A 86 12.34 7.48 -14.37
N SER A 87 12.68 8.12 -13.25
CA SER A 87 12.38 9.52 -12.93
C SER A 87 10.89 9.87 -12.96
N GLY A 88 10.03 8.93 -12.53
CA GLY A 88 8.60 9.15 -12.36
C GLY A 88 7.81 9.16 -13.67
N LYS A 89 8.40 8.67 -14.76
CA LYS A 89 7.75 8.60 -16.10
C LYS A 89 6.66 7.54 -16.15
N ASN A 90 6.71 6.54 -15.30
CA ASN A 90 5.72 5.48 -15.13
C ASN A 90 5.52 5.18 -13.63
N TRP A 91 4.53 4.35 -13.31
CA TRP A 91 4.42 3.77 -11.97
C TRP A 91 5.45 2.66 -11.81
N CYS A 92 6.10 2.59 -10.65
CA CYS A 92 7.03 1.55 -10.27
C CYS A 92 6.37 0.56 -9.31
N ASN A 93 6.36 -0.72 -9.66
CA ASN A 93 5.59 -1.75 -8.97
C ASN A 93 6.51 -2.86 -8.48
N PHE A 94 6.36 -3.30 -7.25
CA PHE A 94 7.21 -4.34 -6.66
C PHE A 94 6.57 -4.99 -5.44
N ALA A 95 6.98 -6.23 -5.17
CA ALA A 95 6.79 -6.88 -3.90
C ALA A 95 7.75 -6.29 -2.87
N TYR A 96 7.23 -5.89 -1.71
CA TYR A 96 8.00 -5.38 -0.58
C TYR A 96 7.60 -6.12 0.69
N THR A 97 8.58 -6.41 1.53
CA THR A 97 8.36 -6.91 2.89
C THR A 97 9.28 -6.18 3.85
N LEU A 98 8.80 -5.92 5.05
CA LEU A 98 9.63 -5.64 6.21
C LEU A 98 9.49 -6.79 7.21
N VAL A 99 10.58 -7.45 7.59
CA VAL A 99 10.59 -8.43 8.69
C VAL A 99 11.35 -7.83 9.86
N GLY A 100 10.62 -7.31 10.85
CA GLY A 100 11.19 -6.48 11.92
C GLY A 100 11.75 -5.18 11.36
N SER A 101 13.07 -5.10 11.17
CA SER A 101 13.73 -3.94 10.54
C SER A 101 14.47 -4.28 9.25
N ASN A 102 14.27 -5.51 8.73
CA ASN A 102 14.98 -6.00 7.56
C ASN A 102 14.07 -5.94 6.33
N PRO A 103 14.26 -4.97 5.43
CA PRO A 103 13.48 -4.90 4.20
C PRO A 103 13.93 -5.98 3.21
N THR A 104 12.99 -6.53 2.47
CA THR A 104 13.24 -7.37 1.29
C THR A 104 12.36 -6.84 0.16
N VAL A 105 12.97 -6.63 -1.00
CA VAL A 105 12.31 -6.07 -2.17
C VAL A 105 12.49 -7.04 -3.32
N GLY A 106 11.40 -7.36 -4.02
CA GLY A 106 11.44 -8.12 -5.26
C GLY A 106 11.88 -7.26 -6.44
N ASP A 107 11.91 -7.85 -7.63
CA ASP A 107 12.22 -7.12 -8.85
C ASP A 107 11.21 -5.98 -9.07
N ALA A 108 11.71 -4.78 -9.37
CA ALA A 108 10.89 -3.61 -9.62
C ALA A 108 10.57 -3.48 -11.11
N VAL A 109 9.31 -3.20 -11.43
CA VAL A 109 8.83 -3.12 -12.82
C VAL A 109 8.01 -1.87 -13.07
N THR A 110 8.27 -1.22 -14.19
CA THR A 110 7.49 -0.07 -14.63
C THR A 110 6.19 -0.51 -15.30
N ALA A 111 5.12 0.27 -15.09
CA ALA A 111 3.86 0.11 -15.78
C ALA A 111 3.17 1.46 -16.01
N SER A 112 2.47 1.58 -17.12
CA SER A 112 1.80 2.82 -17.49
C SER A 112 0.39 2.92 -16.87
N PRO A 113 -0.18 4.12 -16.75
CA PRO A 113 -1.57 4.30 -16.36
C PRO A 113 -2.54 3.39 -17.13
N GLY A 114 -3.51 2.81 -16.42
CA GLY A 114 -4.49 1.87 -16.97
C GLY A 114 -4.09 0.40 -16.89
N SER A 115 -2.81 0.07 -16.70
CA SER A 115 -2.39 -1.32 -16.42
C SER A 115 -2.96 -1.82 -15.09
N GLU A 116 -3.11 -3.14 -14.98
CA GLU A 116 -3.62 -3.82 -13.80
C GLU A 116 -2.49 -4.42 -12.99
N ILE A 117 -2.39 -3.99 -11.73
CA ILE A 117 -1.37 -4.46 -10.78
C ILE A 117 -2.04 -5.33 -9.75
N LYS A 118 -1.91 -6.64 -9.90
CA LYS A 118 -2.41 -7.60 -8.92
C LYS A 118 -1.30 -7.95 -7.95
N THR A 119 -1.51 -7.71 -6.67
CA THR A 119 -0.70 -8.34 -5.62
C THR A 119 -1.45 -9.53 -5.06
N HIS A 120 -0.73 -10.63 -4.87
CA HIS A 120 -1.23 -11.86 -4.26
C HIS A 120 -0.28 -12.29 -3.14
N TYR A 121 -0.85 -12.65 -2.01
CA TYR A 121 -0.16 -13.11 -0.82
C TYR A 121 -0.71 -14.47 -0.46
N LYS A 122 0.16 -15.44 -0.15
CA LYS A 122 -0.28 -16.76 0.28
C LYS A 122 0.68 -17.35 1.30
N LEU A 123 0.15 -17.78 2.44
CA LEU A 123 0.89 -18.58 3.40
C LEU A 123 1.06 -19.99 2.84
N ASN A 124 2.30 -20.38 2.59
CA ASN A 124 2.65 -21.68 2.06
C ASN A 124 2.64 -22.73 3.20
N PRO A 125 1.74 -23.72 3.17
CA PRO A 125 1.60 -24.66 4.28
C PRO A 125 2.81 -25.59 4.44
N SER A 126 3.60 -25.81 3.38
CA SER A 126 4.76 -26.71 3.42
C SER A 126 6.00 -26.01 3.95
N THR A 127 6.26 -24.79 3.51
CA THR A 127 7.48 -24.04 3.90
C THR A 127 7.25 -23.12 5.10
N GLN A 128 5.99 -22.83 5.41
CA GLN A 128 5.56 -21.81 6.36
C GLN A 128 6.02 -20.40 6.00
N LEU A 129 6.40 -20.15 4.74
CA LEU A 129 6.71 -18.81 4.24
C LEU A 129 5.47 -18.14 3.67
N TRP A 130 5.46 -16.81 3.67
CA TRP A 130 4.53 -16.02 2.89
C TRP A 130 5.09 -15.80 1.50
N ASP A 131 4.42 -16.35 0.49
CA ASP A 131 4.71 -16.10 -0.92
C ASP A 131 3.94 -14.85 -1.37
N GLN A 132 4.67 -13.81 -1.74
CA GLN A 132 4.15 -12.56 -2.25
C GLN A 132 4.49 -12.44 -3.74
N ASN A 133 3.48 -12.22 -4.57
CA ASN A 133 3.61 -12.13 -6.02
C ASN A 133 2.92 -10.87 -6.54
N VAL A 134 3.64 -10.07 -7.34
CA VAL A 134 3.09 -8.93 -8.06
C VAL A 134 3.05 -9.24 -9.55
N TYR A 135 1.86 -9.05 -10.11
CA TYR A 135 1.57 -9.24 -11.51
C TYR A 135 1.25 -7.89 -12.16
N VAL A 136 1.76 -7.67 -13.36
CA VAL A 136 1.38 -6.55 -14.23
C VAL A 136 0.69 -7.12 -15.45
N ASP A 137 -0.57 -6.73 -15.67
CA ASP A 137 -1.40 -7.19 -16.79
C ASP A 137 -1.39 -8.73 -16.92
N GLY A 138 -1.47 -9.41 -15.77
CA GLY A 138 -1.49 -10.86 -15.65
C GLY A 138 -0.13 -11.57 -15.70
N LYS A 139 0.98 -10.85 -15.91
CA LYS A 139 2.34 -11.43 -15.93
C LYS A 139 3.00 -11.29 -14.57
N LEU A 140 3.52 -12.38 -14.01
CA LEU A 140 4.30 -12.37 -12.76
C LEU A 140 5.65 -11.69 -13.00
N LEU A 141 5.93 -10.61 -12.29
CA LEU A 141 7.14 -9.79 -12.52
C LEU A 141 7.89 -9.42 -11.24
N SER A 142 7.29 -9.56 -10.06
CA SER A 142 7.98 -9.39 -8.77
C SER A 142 7.55 -10.49 -7.82
N THR A 143 8.49 -11.09 -7.10
CA THR A 143 8.20 -12.13 -6.11
C THR A 143 9.12 -12.02 -4.91
N VAL A 144 8.58 -12.30 -3.72
CA VAL A 144 9.29 -12.36 -2.45
C VAL A 144 8.68 -13.48 -1.60
N SER A 145 9.51 -14.32 -0.98
CA SER A 145 9.06 -15.35 -0.03
C SER A 145 9.73 -15.14 1.34
N THR A 146 8.97 -14.73 2.35
CA THR A 146 9.49 -14.20 3.63
C THR A 146 8.62 -14.62 4.83
N SER A 147 8.83 -13.97 5.99
CA SER A 147 7.94 -14.02 7.17
C SER A 147 7.64 -15.44 7.67
N LYS A 148 8.67 -16.30 7.72
CA LYS A 148 8.52 -17.71 8.08
C LYS A 148 7.84 -17.90 9.43
N GLY A 149 6.75 -18.65 9.45
CA GLY A 149 5.98 -18.99 10.65
C GLY A 149 5.21 -17.83 11.26
N GLN A 150 5.14 -16.67 10.59
CA GLN A 150 4.32 -15.54 11.04
C GLN A 150 2.94 -15.61 10.40
N HIS A 151 1.93 -15.14 11.13
CA HIS A 151 0.57 -15.01 10.64
C HIS A 151 0.16 -13.54 10.55
N GLY A 152 -0.66 -13.24 9.53
CA GLY A 152 -1.20 -11.91 9.31
C GLY A 152 -2.58 -11.76 9.94
N ASN A 153 -2.81 -10.66 10.66
CA ASN A 153 -4.06 -10.38 11.36
C ASN A 153 -4.74 -9.09 10.88
N ILE A 154 -4.06 -8.26 10.07
CA ILE A 154 -4.65 -7.04 9.52
C ILE A 154 -4.40 -6.96 8.02
N PHE A 155 -5.47 -6.73 7.24
CA PHE A 155 -5.40 -6.42 5.82
C PHE A 155 -5.60 -4.93 5.58
N TYR A 156 -4.79 -4.36 4.69
CA TYR A 156 -4.84 -2.96 4.33
C TYR A 156 -4.94 -2.70 2.83
N ILE A 157 -5.59 -1.60 2.48
CA ILE A 157 -5.39 -0.85 1.23
C ILE A 157 -5.19 0.61 1.63
N SER A 158 -4.14 1.25 1.12
CA SER A 158 -3.75 2.58 1.58
C SER A 158 -3.02 3.37 0.49
N ILE A 159 -2.90 4.67 0.76
CA ILE A 159 -2.02 5.59 0.05
C ILE A 159 -1.05 6.23 1.03
N GLU A 160 0.15 6.51 0.54
CA GLU A 160 1.24 7.01 1.37
C GLU A 160 1.98 8.16 0.70
N CYS A 161 2.34 9.15 1.50
CA CYS A 161 3.46 10.03 1.23
C CYS A 161 4.69 9.51 1.99
N ALA A 162 5.59 8.81 1.30
CA ALA A 162 6.69 8.10 1.95
C ALA A 162 7.86 9.04 2.27
N SER A 163 8.05 10.10 1.48
CA SER A 163 9.09 11.11 1.72
C SER A 163 8.84 12.39 0.93
N GLY A 164 9.25 13.53 1.49
CA GLY A 164 9.19 14.84 0.84
C GLY A 164 7.79 15.48 0.84
N GLY A 165 7.61 16.52 0.04
CA GLY A 165 6.32 17.19 -0.14
C GLY A 165 5.52 16.48 -1.21
N CYS A 166 4.79 15.42 -0.86
CA CYS A 166 4.11 14.60 -1.85
C CYS A 166 2.98 15.31 -2.59
N ALA A 167 2.81 14.90 -3.84
CA ALA A 167 1.71 15.30 -4.68
C ALA A 167 0.38 14.72 -4.18
N GLN A 168 -0.71 15.17 -4.78
CA GLN A 168 -1.99 14.49 -4.66
C GLN A 168 -1.91 13.13 -5.38
N HIS A 169 -2.34 12.06 -4.71
CA HIS A 169 -2.60 10.77 -5.34
C HIS A 169 -3.79 10.92 -6.28
N PRO A 170 -3.65 10.57 -7.57
CA PRO A 170 -4.76 10.65 -8.50
C PRO A 170 -5.86 9.63 -8.17
N ALA A 171 -7.09 9.92 -8.59
CA ALA A 171 -8.23 9.03 -8.38
C ALA A 171 -7.96 7.66 -9.04
N HIS A 172 -8.26 6.59 -8.30
CA HIS A 172 -7.94 5.22 -8.70
C HIS A 172 -9.00 4.24 -8.18
N SER A 173 -8.88 2.99 -8.60
CA SER A 173 -9.80 1.93 -8.17
C SER A 173 -9.09 0.62 -7.90
N TRP A 174 -9.62 -0.12 -6.94
CA TRP A 174 -9.25 -1.49 -6.66
C TRP A 174 -10.38 -2.44 -7.05
N LYS A 175 -10.03 -3.59 -7.60
CA LYS A 175 -10.95 -4.66 -7.97
C LYS A 175 -10.38 -6.02 -7.58
N ASP A 176 -11.22 -7.05 -7.68
CA ASP A 176 -10.86 -8.45 -7.40
C ASP A 176 -10.15 -8.62 -6.05
N VAL A 177 -10.57 -7.82 -5.06
CA VAL A 177 -10.02 -7.92 -3.71
C VAL A 177 -10.66 -9.12 -3.03
N SER A 178 -9.82 -10.01 -2.52
CA SER A 178 -10.25 -11.24 -1.84
C SER A 178 -9.33 -11.52 -0.67
N VAL A 179 -9.90 -11.94 0.45
CA VAL A 179 -9.16 -12.36 1.65
C VAL A 179 -9.73 -13.67 2.15
N VAL A 180 -8.87 -14.67 2.31
CA VAL A 180 -9.20 -15.99 2.86
C VAL A 180 -8.60 -16.11 4.24
N LEU A 181 -9.42 -16.45 5.22
CA LEU A 181 -9.06 -16.63 6.61
C LEU A 181 -8.90 -18.11 6.94
N SER A 182 -8.11 -18.38 7.98
CA SER A 182 -7.88 -19.74 8.50
C SER A 182 -9.12 -20.36 9.12
N LYS A 183 -9.98 -19.52 9.70
CA LYS A 183 -11.27 -19.87 10.30
C LYS A 183 -12.29 -18.81 9.87
N ALA A 184 -13.57 -19.18 9.90
CA ALA A 184 -14.64 -18.21 9.61
C ALA A 184 -14.67 -17.12 10.69
N ASP A 185 -14.66 -15.86 10.26
CA ASP A 185 -14.79 -14.68 11.11
C ASP A 185 -15.74 -13.69 10.44
N GLN A 186 -16.94 -13.56 10.99
CA GLN A 186 -17.95 -12.64 10.46
C GLN A 186 -17.64 -11.17 10.77
N SER A 187 -16.79 -10.90 11.76
CA SER A 187 -16.41 -9.55 12.16
C SER A 187 -15.34 -8.92 11.27
N PHE A 188 -14.65 -9.71 10.44
CA PHE A 188 -13.70 -9.22 9.44
C PHE A 188 -14.36 -8.33 8.36
N LYS A 189 -15.70 -8.33 8.28
CA LYS A 189 -16.45 -7.49 7.36
C LYS A 189 -16.26 -6.00 7.65
N HIS A 190 -15.97 -5.21 6.63
CA HIS A 190 -16.12 -3.75 6.65
C HIS A 190 -17.58 -3.39 6.90
N SER A 191 -17.81 -2.51 7.88
CA SER A 191 -19.12 -1.97 8.19
C SER A 191 -19.03 -0.45 8.32
N GLY A 192 -20.05 0.26 7.85
CA GLY A 192 -20.11 1.72 7.93
C GLY A 192 -19.76 2.41 6.61
N ASN A 193 -19.38 3.69 6.74
CA ASN A 193 -18.91 4.50 5.63
C ASN A 193 -17.42 4.26 5.41
N TRP A 194 -16.99 4.34 4.17
CA TRP A 194 -15.57 4.32 3.84
C TRP A 194 -14.91 5.64 4.24
N ASP A 195 -13.67 5.53 4.72
CA ASP A 195 -12.86 6.68 5.01
C ASP A 195 -12.40 7.39 3.74
N HIS A 196 -11.94 8.63 3.90
CA HIS A 196 -11.23 9.36 2.84
C HIS A 196 -12.04 9.56 1.55
N GLY A 197 -13.37 9.54 1.65
CA GLY A 197 -14.29 9.71 0.52
C GLY A 197 -14.29 8.54 -0.48
N ALA A 198 -13.68 7.40 -0.12
CA ALA A 198 -13.77 6.20 -0.93
C ALA A 198 -15.21 5.69 -1.01
N THR A 199 -15.51 4.93 -2.05
CA THR A 199 -16.87 4.40 -2.29
C THR A 199 -16.82 2.99 -2.86
N GLY A 200 -17.94 2.28 -2.80
CA GLY A 200 -18.04 0.91 -3.32
C GLY A 200 -17.64 -0.13 -2.27
N GLY A 201 -16.85 -1.13 -2.66
CA GLY A 201 -16.19 -2.07 -1.74
C GLY A 201 -17.09 -3.01 -0.94
N ALA A 202 -18.38 -3.12 -1.28
CA ALA A 202 -19.32 -3.98 -0.56
C ALA A 202 -18.73 -5.39 -0.39
N MET A 203 -18.60 -5.82 0.86
CA MET A 203 -18.03 -7.12 1.18
C MET A 203 -19.09 -8.20 1.18
N SER A 204 -18.74 -9.34 0.60
CA SER A 204 -19.58 -10.53 0.53
C SER A 204 -18.79 -11.78 0.93
N THR A 205 -19.51 -12.75 1.48
CA THR A 205 -18.99 -14.08 1.84
C THR A 205 -20.07 -15.11 1.57
N THR A 206 -19.68 -16.29 1.10
CA THR A 206 -20.58 -17.41 0.82
C THR A 206 -20.31 -18.63 1.71
N ASP A 207 -19.24 -18.58 2.50
CA ASP A 207 -18.75 -19.68 3.35
C ASP A 207 -18.76 -19.30 4.84
N GLY A 208 -19.64 -18.37 5.21
CA GLY A 208 -19.88 -17.98 6.59
C GLY A 208 -18.85 -17.04 7.20
N GLY A 209 -18.01 -16.39 6.38
CA GLY A 209 -16.99 -15.45 6.82
C GLY A 209 -15.57 -16.00 6.75
N LYS A 210 -15.34 -17.10 6.02
CA LYS A 210 -14.00 -17.64 5.80
C LYS A 210 -13.33 -16.98 4.60
N THR A 211 -14.09 -16.70 3.54
CA THR A 211 -13.64 -15.97 2.36
C THR A 211 -14.45 -14.70 2.22
N TRP A 212 -13.76 -13.58 2.09
CA TRP A 212 -14.33 -12.26 1.91
C TRP A 212 -13.92 -11.68 0.56
N ASN A 213 -14.91 -11.28 -0.25
CA ASN A 213 -14.69 -10.62 -1.53
C ASN A 213 -15.26 -9.22 -1.50
N PHE A 214 -14.56 -8.27 -2.12
CA PHE A 214 -15.01 -6.90 -2.24
C PHE A 214 -15.53 -6.65 -3.65
N GLY A 215 -16.60 -5.88 -3.76
CA GLY A 215 -16.86 -5.14 -4.99
C GLY A 215 -15.75 -4.14 -5.29
N THR A 216 -15.83 -3.46 -6.44
CA THR A 216 -14.88 -2.40 -6.80
C THR A 216 -14.85 -1.31 -5.73
N ILE A 217 -13.66 -0.93 -5.28
CA ILE A 217 -13.41 0.20 -4.38
C ILE A 217 -12.93 1.36 -5.25
N ASN A 218 -13.58 2.50 -5.18
CA ASN A 218 -13.15 3.72 -5.86
C ASN A 218 -12.60 4.70 -4.83
N VAL A 219 -11.40 5.22 -5.09
CA VAL A 219 -10.72 6.18 -4.23
C VAL A 219 -10.63 7.51 -4.97
N PRO A 220 -11.17 8.60 -4.40
CA PRO A 220 -11.08 9.91 -5.02
C PRO A 220 -9.63 10.39 -5.02
N ALA A 221 -9.35 11.40 -5.85
CA ALA A 221 -8.03 12.02 -5.83
C ALA A 221 -7.86 12.79 -4.52
N GLN A 222 -6.76 12.54 -3.80
CA GLN A 222 -6.54 13.10 -2.47
C GLN A 222 -5.06 13.05 -2.08
N LYS A 223 -4.69 13.77 -1.02
CA LYS A 223 -3.36 13.64 -0.41
C LYS A 223 -3.46 12.64 0.74
N ALA A 224 -2.39 11.88 0.97
CA ALA A 224 -2.22 11.17 2.24
C ALA A 224 -2.23 12.19 3.39
N GLN A 225 -2.89 11.83 4.49
CA GLN A 225 -3.13 12.64 5.69
C GLN A 225 -2.58 11.97 6.94
#